data_AF-A0A1D1Y676-F1
#
_entry.id   AF-A0A1D1Y676-F1
#
_cell.length_a   1.000
_cell.length_b   1.000
_cell.length_c   1.000
_cell.angle_alpha   90.00
_cell.angle_beta   90.00
_cell.angle_gamma   90.00
#
_symmetry.space_group_name_H-M   'P 1'
#
loop_
_entity.id
_entity.type
_entity.pdbx_description
1 polymer ?
#
loop_
_entity_poly.entity_id
_entity_poly.type
_entity_poly.pdbx_seq_one_letter_code
_entity_poly.pdbx_strand_id
1 'polypeptide(L)'
;LFLLILTTLIAGVLPLVPSHYRIELAGSHYYWEETISGFIRLSHFGTCWEIIPYNKGSYIRAKSGRAVQFNGVGKRINATYGKEVGLNHRWLFYPSGHTRDVIIVPSQENDTYVNKQLEPVHAVMRPVTRWNLIPCHY
;
A
#
# COMPACT_ATOMS: atom_id res chain seq x y z
N LEU A 1 11.70 3.66 37.53
CA LEU A 1 12.83 3.67 36.58
C LEU A 1 12.62 2.70 35.39
N PHE A 2 12.13 1.47 35.62
CA PHE A 2 11.90 0.46 34.58
C PHE A 2 10.94 0.89 33.45
N LEU A 3 9.86 1.60 33.79
CA LEU A 3 8.87 2.11 32.81
C LEU A 3 9.44 3.17 31.86
N LEU A 4 10.39 4.00 32.31
CA LEU A 4 11.01 5.04 31.48
C LEU A 4 12.01 4.46 30.48
N ILE A 5 12.67 3.35 30.83
CA ILE A 5 13.63 2.66 29.96
C ILE A 5 12.91 1.90 28.84
N LEU A 6 11.70 1.37 29.10
CA LEU A 6 10.91 0.68 28.08
C LEU A 6 10.35 1.64 27.02
N THR A 7 9.93 2.84 27.41
CA THR A 7 9.41 3.85 26.47
C THR A 7 10.50 4.44 25.56
N THR A 8 11.73 4.59 26.05
CA THR A 8 12.84 5.10 25.24
C THR A 8 13.39 4.04 24.27
N LEU A 9 13.34 2.76 24.63
CA LEU A 9 13.75 1.68 23.72
C LEU A 9 12.79 1.54 22.54
N ILE A 10 11.48 1.69 22.75
CA ILE A 10 10.47 1.64 21.67
C ILE A 10 10.64 2.86 20.73
N ALA A 11 10.95 4.04 21.26
CA ALA A 11 11.21 5.23 20.45
C ALA A 11 12.49 5.13 19.60
N GLY A 12 13.49 4.35 20.03
CA GLY A 12 14.76 4.16 19.33
C GLY A 12 14.75 3.11 18.20
N VAL A 13 13.72 2.27 18.12
CA VAL A 13 13.62 1.21 17.09
C VAL A 13 12.73 1.62 15.90
N LEU A 14 11.97 2.71 16.04
CA LEU A 14 11.15 3.25 14.94
C LEU A 14 11.89 3.78 13.69
N PRO A 15 13.20 4.12 13.68
CA PRO A 15 13.83 4.60 12.44
C PRO A 15 14.36 3.48 11.52
N LEU A 16 14.22 2.19 11.86
CA LEU A 16 14.79 1.10 11.03
C LEU A 16 13.83 0.49 10.00
N VAL A 17 12.54 0.81 10.04
CA VAL A 17 11.61 0.37 8.99
C VAL A 17 11.60 1.44 7.90
N PRO A 18 12.01 1.12 6.66
CA PRO A 18 11.93 2.08 5.57
C PRO A 18 10.51 2.63 5.48
N SER A 19 10.33 3.96 5.41
CA SER A 19 9.01 4.52 5.10
C SER A 19 8.69 4.46 3.61
N HIS A 20 9.68 4.11 2.78
CA HIS A 20 9.63 4.19 1.33
C HIS A 20 9.83 2.84 0.66
N TYR A 21 8.91 2.47 -0.22
CA TYR A 21 8.88 1.18 -0.90
C TYR A 21 8.45 1.29 -2.37
N ARG A 22 9.01 0.44 -3.22
CA ARG A 22 8.38 0.05 -4.49
C ARG A 22 7.43 -1.11 -4.18
N ILE A 23 6.24 -1.05 -4.77
CA ILE A 23 5.21 -2.09 -4.61
C ILE A 23 5.25 -2.97 -5.86
N GLU A 24 5.82 -4.16 -5.74
CA GLU A 24 5.99 -5.14 -6.82
C GLU A 24 4.89 -6.18 -6.78
N LEU A 25 4.35 -6.58 -7.94
CA LEU A 25 3.46 -7.73 -8.04
C LEU A 25 4.25 -9.01 -7.75
N ALA A 26 3.85 -9.77 -6.72
CA ALA A 26 4.56 -10.96 -6.27
C ALA A 26 4.74 -11.99 -7.40
N GLY A 27 5.96 -12.53 -7.52
CA GLY A 27 6.32 -13.47 -8.59
C GLY A 27 6.50 -12.84 -9.97
N SER A 28 6.64 -11.52 -10.06
CA SER A 28 6.87 -10.79 -11.31
C SER A 28 7.95 -9.72 -11.16
N HIS A 29 8.23 -8.97 -12.23
CA HIS A 29 9.08 -7.78 -12.23
C HIS A 29 8.30 -6.51 -12.60
N TYR A 30 7.03 -6.47 -12.22
CA TYR A 30 6.13 -5.34 -12.47
C TYR A 30 5.78 -4.63 -11.17
N TYR A 31 5.88 -3.32 -11.18
CA TYR A 31 5.74 -2.44 -10.04
C TYR A 31 4.61 -1.44 -10.26
N TRP A 32 4.00 -0.98 -9.17
CA TRP A 32 3.12 0.18 -9.20
C TRP A 32 3.91 1.42 -9.61
N GLU A 33 3.45 2.06 -10.67
CA GLU A 33 4.01 3.31 -11.18
C GLU A 33 2.89 4.35 -11.33
N GLU A 34 3.13 5.53 -10.77
CA GLU A 34 2.29 6.72 -10.95
C GLU A 34 2.59 7.36 -12.32
N THR A 35 1.55 7.57 -13.13
CA THR A 35 1.65 8.36 -14.36
C THR A 35 1.53 9.86 -14.08
N ILE A 36 1.90 10.71 -15.04
CA ILE A 36 1.75 12.18 -14.93
C ILE A 36 0.28 12.57 -14.61
N SER A 37 -0.68 11.87 -15.21
CA SER A 37 -2.13 12.02 -14.98
C SER A 37 -2.63 11.44 -13.66
N GLY A 38 -1.77 10.82 -12.85
CA GLY A 38 -2.11 10.24 -11.56
C GLY A 38 -2.77 8.86 -11.66
N PHE A 39 -2.76 8.20 -12.82
CA PHE A 39 -3.16 6.80 -12.88
C PHE A 39 -2.05 5.92 -12.33
N ILE A 40 -2.42 4.80 -11.72
CA ILE A 40 -1.47 3.79 -11.29
C ILE A 40 -1.50 2.65 -12.30
N ARG A 41 -0.33 2.30 -12.82
CA ARG A 41 -0.16 1.17 -13.76
C ARG A 41 0.95 0.24 -13.29
N LEU A 42 1.02 -0.93 -13.90
CA LEU A 42 2.15 -1.84 -13.76
C LEU A 42 3.25 -1.49 -14.78
N SER A 43 4.48 -1.35 -14.30
CA SER A 43 5.66 -0.95 -15.09
C SER A 43 6.92 -1.65 -14.56
N HIS A 44 7.99 -1.72 -15.35
CA HIS A 44 9.27 -2.29 -14.92
C HIS A 44 10.12 -1.36 -14.04
N PHE A 45 9.80 -0.06 -13.97
CA PHE A 45 10.59 0.91 -13.19
C PHE A 45 10.05 1.07 -11.77
N GLY A 46 8.74 1.28 -11.66
CA GLY A 46 8.04 1.49 -10.39
C GLY A 46 8.26 2.87 -9.78
N THR A 47 7.26 3.33 -9.05
CA THR A 47 7.36 4.54 -8.22
C THR A 47 7.82 4.15 -6.82
N CYS A 48 8.67 4.99 -6.22
CA CYS A 48 8.99 4.89 -4.80
C CYS A 48 7.86 5.57 -4.01
N TRP A 49 7.12 4.77 -3.24
CA TRP A 49 5.95 5.18 -2.48
C TRP A 49 6.30 5.32 -1.01
N GLU A 50 5.84 6.37 -0.36
CA GLU A 50 5.85 6.53 1.07
C GLU A 50 4.62 5.87 1.69
N ILE A 51 4.81 4.97 2.64
CA ILE A 51 3.73 4.35 3.41
C ILE A 51 3.64 5.06 4.76
N ILE A 52 2.50 5.71 5.01
CA ILE A 52 2.29 6.55 6.19
C ILE A 52 1.19 5.93 7.06
N PRO A 53 1.54 5.32 8.20
CA PRO A 53 0.56 4.76 9.13
C PRO A 53 -0.41 5.82 9.64
N TYR A 54 -1.68 5.45 9.81
CA TYR A 54 -2.70 6.34 10.35
C TYR A 54 -3.85 5.55 10.98
N ASN A 55 -4.85 6.26 11.52
CA ASN A 55 -6.08 5.62 11.97
C ASN A 55 -6.84 4.97 10.80
N LYS A 56 -7.30 3.73 11.01
CA LYS A 56 -8.05 2.91 10.03
C LYS A 56 -7.29 2.54 8.74
N GLY A 57 -5.97 2.48 8.82
CA GLY A 57 -5.09 2.03 7.73
C GLY A 57 -3.99 3.04 7.42
N SER A 58 -3.23 2.77 6.36
CA SER A 58 -2.11 3.62 5.95
C SER A 58 -2.42 4.36 4.65
N TYR A 59 -1.81 5.53 4.48
CA TYR A 59 -1.71 6.16 3.17
C TYR A 59 -0.56 5.53 2.37
N ILE A 60 -0.72 5.46 1.06
CA ILE A 60 0.35 5.18 0.11
C ILE A 60 0.51 6.47 -0.71
N ARG A 61 1.63 7.18 -0.57
CA ARG A 61 1.84 8.52 -1.14
C ARG A 61 3.04 8.53 -2.09
N ALA A 62 2.88 9.12 -3.26
CA ALA A 62 4.00 9.32 -4.19
C ALA A 62 4.80 10.58 -3.85
N LYS A 63 6.02 10.70 -4.41
CA LYS A 63 6.86 11.93 -4.35
C LYS A 63 6.12 13.18 -4.84
N SER A 64 5.17 13.00 -5.76
CA SER A 64 4.30 14.07 -6.26
C SER A 64 3.39 14.69 -5.19
N GLY A 65 3.25 14.03 -4.03
CA GLY A 65 2.35 14.38 -2.94
C GLY A 65 0.96 13.76 -3.07
N ARG A 66 0.65 13.06 -4.18
CA ARG A 66 -0.64 12.39 -4.38
C ARG A 66 -0.73 11.09 -3.57
N ALA A 67 -1.91 10.84 -3.00
CA ALA A 67 -2.18 9.61 -2.26
C ALA A 67 -3.00 8.63 -3.13
N VAL A 68 -2.67 7.35 -3.06
CA VAL A 68 -3.37 6.29 -3.78
C VAL A 68 -4.81 6.19 -3.28
N GLN A 69 -5.76 6.28 -4.22
CA GLN A 69 -7.19 6.29 -3.99
C GLN A 69 -7.84 5.05 -4.59
N PHE A 70 -8.67 4.41 -3.78
CA PHE A 70 -9.65 3.43 -4.22
C PHE A 70 -10.88 4.14 -4.80
N ASN A 71 -11.26 3.77 -6.02
CA ASN A 71 -12.35 4.39 -6.77
C ASN A 71 -13.60 3.48 -6.87
N GLY A 72 -13.64 2.39 -6.10
CA GLY A 72 -14.66 1.37 -6.18
C GLY A 72 -14.25 0.14 -6.99
N VAL A 73 -14.99 -0.96 -6.79
CA VAL A 73 -14.73 -2.25 -7.43
C VAL A 73 -14.84 -2.14 -8.96
N GLY A 74 -13.90 -2.76 -9.67
CA GLY A 74 -13.83 -2.73 -11.14
C GLY A 74 -13.39 -1.37 -11.72
N LYS A 75 -13.08 -0.38 -10.88
CA LYS A 75 -12.51 0.89 -11.29
C LYS A 75 -10.99 0.86 -11.15
N ARG A 76 -10.32 1.72 -11.92
CA ARG A 76 -8.87 1.89 -11.85
C ARG A 76 -8.49 2.60 -10.55
N ILE A 77 -7.35 2.23 -9.99
CA ILE A 77 -6.71 2.93 -8.88
C ILE A 77 -5.93 4.14 -9.41
N ASN A 78 -6.08 5.28 -8.74
CA ASN A 78 -5.44 6.54 -9.12
C ASN A 78 -4.81 7.18 -7.88
N ALA A 79 -3.72 7.91 -8.04
CA ALA A 79 -3.20 8.82 -7.02
C ALA A 79 -3.82 10.22 -7.22
N THR A 80 -4.39 10.80 -6.16
CA THR A 80 -5.07 12.11 -6.22
C THR A 80 -4.51 13.09 -5.19
N TYR A 81 -4.66 14.38 -5.50
CA TYR A 81 -4.55 15.45 -4.50
C TYR A 81 -5.91 15.65 -3.85
N GLY A 82 -5.93 15.98 -2.56
CA GLY A 82 -7.12 16.51 -1.92
C GLY A 82 -7.43 15.87 -0.58
N LYS A 83 -8.52 16.36 0.01
CA LYS A 83 -9.05 15.85 1.27
C LYS A 83 -9.67 14.48 1.03
N GLU A 84 -9.31 13.53 1.87
CA GLU A 84 -9.92 12.21 1.89
C GLU A 84 -11.44 12.29 2.06
N VAL A 85 -12.17 11.55 1.23
CA VAL A 85 -13.62 11.35 1.37
C VAL A 85 -13.84 9.91 1.84
N GLY A 86 -14.46 9.76 3.01
CA GLY A 86 -14.64 8.46 3.66
C GLY A 86 -13.29 7.88 4.10
N LEU A 87 -12.93 6.72 3.54
CA LEU A 87 -11.62 6.06 3.72
C LEU A 87 -10.97 5.68 2.38
N ASN A 88 -11.27 6.42 1.32
CA ASN A 88 -10.86 6.05 -0.05
C ASN A 88 -9.34 6.09 -0.26
N HIS A 89 -8.58 6.74 0.63
CA HIS A 89 -7.13 6.80 0.56
C HIS A 89 -6.45 5.86 1.56
N ARG A 90 -7.23 5.06 2.30
CA ARG A 90 -6.70 4.14 3.30
C ARG A 90 -6.56 2.74 2.75
N TRP A 91 -5.43 2.15 3.09
CA TRP A 91 -5.04 0.82 2.69
C TRP A 91 -4.65 0.00 3.93
N LEU A 92 -5.12 -1.23 3.98
CA LEU A 92 -4.75 -2.22 4.98
C LEU A 92 -3.74 -3.18 4.35
N PHE A 93 -2.78 -3.60 5.18
CA PHE A 93 -1.69 -4.48 4.79
C PHE A 93 -1.79 -5.75 5.63
N TYR A 94 -2.08 -6.88 4.98
CA TYR A 94 -2.18 -8.17 5.65
C TYR A 94 -0.99 -9.06 5.26
N PRO A 95 -0.44 -9.84 6.21
CA PRO A 95 0.52 -10.87 5.86
C PRO A 95 -0.16 -11.92 4.98
N SER A 96 0.48 -12.31 3.89
CA SER A 96 -0.07 -13.32 2.96
C SER A 96 0.18 -14.77 3.40
N GLY A 97 0.95 -15.00 4.47
CA GLY A 97 1.48 -16.31 4.84
C GLY A 97 2.79 -16.69 4.12
N HIS A 98 3.20 -15.94 3.10
CA HIS A 98 4.53 -16.02 2.50
C HIS A 98 5.47 -14.97 3.09
N THR A 99 6.75 -15.31 3.23
CA THR A 99 7.73 -14.53 4.04
C THR A 99 8.03 -13.12 3.54
N ARG A 100 7.65 -12.77 2.31
CA ARG A 100 7.94 -11.45 1.70
C ARG A 100 6.73 -10.75 1.10
N ASP A 101 5.60 -11.43 1.01
CA ASP A 101 4.43 -10.96 0.27
C ASP A 101 3.38 -10.41 1.24
N VAL A 102 2.78 -9.28 0.89
CA VAL A 102 1.64 -8.66 1.59
C VAL A 102 0.41 -8.64 0.69
N ILE A 103 -0.77 -8.66 1.29
CA ILE A 103 -2.03 -8.37 0.61
C ILE A 103 -2.39 -6.92 0.95
N ILE A 104 -2.63 -6.11 -0.08
CA ILE A 104 -3.01 -4.70 0.05
C ILE A 104 -4.48 -4.57 -0.34
N VAL A 105 -5.32 -4.12 0.59
CA VAL A 105 -6.76 -3.97 0.37
C VAL A 105 -7.24 -2.58 0.79
N PRO A 106 -8.27 -2.02 0.15
CA PRO A 106 -8.82 -0.73 0.56
C PRO A 106 -9.50 -0.86 1.93
N SER A 107 -9.31 0.11 2.84
CA SER A 107 -9.93 0.05 4.18
C SER A 107 -11.45 0.23 4.18
N GLN A 108 -12.06 0.50 3.02
CA GLN A 108 -13.51 0.55 2.87
C GLN A 108 -14.14 -0.83 2.67
N GLU A 109 -13.36 -1.82 2.25
CA GLU A 109 -13.89 -3.17 2.09
C GLU A 109 -14.03 -3.83 3.47
N ASN A 110 -15.25 -4.31 3.73
CA ASN A 110 -15.55 -5.10 4.92
C ASN A 110 -14.69 -6.38 4.85
N ASP A 111 -14.13 -6.84 5.99
CA ASP A 111 -13.19 -7.98 6.12
C ASP A 111 -13.67 -9.32 5.48
N THR A 112 -14.89 -9.36 4.95
CA THR A 112 -15.53 -10.52 4.30
C THR A 112 -14.96 -10.87 2.92
N TYR A 113 -14.21 -9.98 2.26
CA TYR A 113 -13.70 -10.22 0.89
C TYR A 113 -12.38 -10.99 0.81
N VAL A 114 -11.60 -11.07 1.90
CA VAL A 114 -10.34 -11.85 1.94
C VAL A 114 -10.59 -13.36 1.72
N ASN A 115 -11.84 -13.82 1.88
CA ASN A 115 -12.24 -15.23 1.75
C ASN A 115 -12.92 -15.62 0.42
N LYS A 116 -13.08 -14.71 -0.55
CA LYS A 116 -13.71 -15.05 -1.86
C LYS A 116 -12.70 -14.98 -3.01
N GLN A 117 -12.39 -16.17 -3.52
CA GLN A 117 -11.53 -16.47 -4.66
C GLN A 117 -12.21 -16.09 -6.01
N LEU A 118 -11.41 -15.89 -7.07
CA LEU A 118 -11.76 -15.80 -8.53
C LEU A 118 -12.06 -14.36 -9.05
N GLU A 119 -11.70 -13.85 -10.24
CA GLU A 119 -11.27 -14.29 -11.60
C GLU A 119 -10.29 -13.24 -12.22
N PRO A 120 -9.66 -13.44 -13.40
CA PRO A 120 -8.68 -12.53 -13.98
C PRO A 120 -9.26 -11.50 -14.96
N VAL A 121 -8.79 -10.24 -14.92
CA VAL A 121 -8.37 -9.38 -16.07
C VAL A 121 -8.30 -7.88 -15.66
N HIS A 122 -7.24 -7.19 -16.15
CA HIS A 122 -6.86 -5.79 -15.91
C HIS A 122 -6.45 -5.48 -14.46
N ALA A 123 -5.75 -4.35 -14.22
CA ALA A 123 -5.29 -3.91 -12.89
C ALA A 123 -6.46 -3.48 -11.98
N VAL A 124 -7.46 -4.34 -11.89
CA VAL A 124 -8.48 -4.41 -10.87
C VAL A 124 -7.81 -5.13 -9.71
N MET A 125 -7.74 -4.50 -8.54
CA MET A 125 -7.31 -5.20 -7.33
C MET A 125 -8.18 -6.45 -7.18
N ARG A 126 -7.56 -7.62 -7.29
CA ARG A 126 -8.24 -8.86 -6.95
C ARG A 126 -8.21 -8.99 -5.43
N PRO A 127 -9.20 -9.66 -4.82
CA PRO A 127 -9.25 -9.85 -3.37
C PRO A 127 -8.01 -10.56 -2.77
N VAL A 128 -7.13 -11.13 -3.59
CA VAL A 128 -5.93 -11.86 -3.14
C VAL A 128 -4.70 -11.54 -4.02
N THR A 129 -4.54 -10.28 -4.46
CA THR A 129 -3.27 -9.90 -5.10
C THR A 129 -2.19 -9.74 -4.06
N ARG A 130 -1.09 -10.49 -4.24
CA ARG A 130 0.10 -10.44 -3.40
C ARG A 130 1.12 -9.46 -3.95
N TRP A 131 1.76 -8.73 -3.05
CA TRP A 131 2.71 -7.67 -3.37
C TRP A 131 3.98 -7.81 -2.54
N ASN A 132 5.13 -7.48 -3.11
CA ASN A 132 6.35 -7.28 -2.34
C ASN A 132 6.55 -5.78 -2.06
N LEU A 133 6.92 -5.46 -0.82
CA LEU A 133 7.37 -4.12 -0.45
C LEU A 133 8.90 -4.09 -0.52
N ILE A 134 9.44 -3.51 -1.57
CA ILE A 134 10.90 -3.43 -1.80
C ILE A 134 11.38 -2.05 -1.34
N PRO A 135 12.25 -1.95 -0.31
CA PRO A 135 12.78 -0.67 0.15
C PRO A 135 13.39 0.15 -1.00
N CYS A 136 13.15 1.47 -0.99
CA CYS A 136 13.73 2.39 -1.97
C CYS A 136 14.09 3.74 -1.35
N HIS A 137 14.87 4.52 -2.10
CA HIS A 137 15.29 5.88 -1.76
C HIS A 137 14.91 6.85 -2.88
N TYR A 138 14.72 8.12 -2.53
CA TYR A 138 14.32 9.21 -3.46
C TYR A 138 15.45 9.89 -4.20
#